data_AF-A0A7X6K7R7-F1
#
_entry.id   AF-A0A7X6K7R7-F1
#
_cell.length_a   1.000
_cell.length_b   1.000
_cell.length_c   1.000
_cell.angle_alpha   90.00
_cell.angle_beta   90.00
_cell.angle_gamma   90.00
#
_symmetry.space_group_name_H-M   'P 1'
#
loop_
_entity.id
_entity.type
_entity.pdbx_description
1 polymer ?
#
loop_
_entity_poly.entity_id
_entity_poly.type
_entity_poly.pdbx_seq_one_letter_code
_entity_poly.pdbx_strand_id
1 'polypeptide(L)'
;MVVTGASSGIGRAAARRFARRGDCLVLAARSAADLDSVAAECIRLGGRAVAVPTDISDEAQVQALAQAAVGAFGRIDVWVGAASVYSYGTFEDTPPEVFRQILETNLFGQVYSARAALARFRAQGGGVLILVGSVYSKLTTPYVSPYVASKFGLLGFAEVLRQELHGTKGISVCTVLPSTIDTPIYQHAANYTGQWVHPLPPVAGPGRVARRIVRLADRPRAEAVVGQLQRSFLPWHALLPQLYDRCMPPLMDALALRGGAVPPTAGTVFAPQAGANGVTGGWRAGRRRLLALAAVPAVGAVLRRHWRP
;
A
#
# COMPACT_ATOMS: atom_id res chain seq x y z
N MET A 1 9.00 14.77 9.72
CA MET A 1 8.40 13.47 9.30
C MET A 1 8.60 13.27 7.82
N VAL A 2 8.91 12.06 7.38
CA VAL A 2 9.01 11.71 5.94
C VAL A 2 7.82 10.84 5.55
N VAL A 3 7.19 11.14 4.41
CA VAL A 3 6.10 10.33 3.83
C VAL A 3 6.44 10.02 2.38
N THR A 4 6.71 8.75 2.05
CA THR A 4 6.87 8.28 0.66
C THR A 4 5.53 7.86 0.08
N GLY A 5 5.35 8.02 -1.23
CA GLY A 5 4.05 7.85 -1.88
C GLY A 5 3.06 8.96 -1.50
N ALA A 6 3.57 10.16 -1.20
CA ALA A 6 2.77 11.26 -0.68
C ALA A 6 1.86 11.94 -1.72
N SER A 7 2.09 11.72 -3.02
CA SER A 7 1.33 12.38 -4.09
C SER A 7 -0.12 11.88 -4.20
N SER A 8 -0.43 10.66 -3.74
CA SER A 8 -1.78 10.07 -3.91
C SER A 8 -2.21 9.16 -2.76
N GLY A 9 -3.48 8.76 -2.78
CA GLY A 9 -4.02 7.67 -1.97
C GLY A 9 -3.79 7.81 -0.45
N ILE A 10 -3.26 6.74 0.14
CA ILE A 10 -3.00 6.62 1.58
C ILE A 10 -1.92 7.61 2.03
N GLY A 11 -0.83 7.77 1.27
CA GLY A 11 0.26 8.68 1.62
C GLY A 11 -0.21 10.12 1.68
N ARG A 12 -0.91 10.59 0.64
CA ARG A 12 -1.54 11.94 0.64
C ARG A 12 -2.53 12.10 1.80
N ALA A 13 -3.36 11.08 2.08
CA ALA A 13 -4.31 11.11 3.19
C ALA A 13 -3.65 11.16 4.57
N ALA A 14 -2.47 10.57 4.72
CA ALA A 14 -1.65 10.64 5.93
C ALA A 14 -1.00 12.02 6.06
N ALA A 15 -0.36 12.52 4.99
CA ALA A 15 0.25 13.84 4.94
C ALA A 15 -0.75 14.95 5.33
N ARG A 16 -1.98 14.92 4.79
CA ARG A 16 -3.06 15.86 5.18
C ARG A 16 -3.41 15.81 6.66
N ARG A 17 -3.31 14.65 7.32
CA ARG A 17 -3.64 14.53 8.75
C ARG A 17 -2.54 15.05 9.66
N PHE A 18 -1.29 14.73 9.33
CA PHE A 18 -0.13 15.28 10.03
C PHE A 18 -0.07 16.81 9.85
N ALA A 19 -0.36 17.31 8.64
CA ALA A 19 -0.44 18.75 8.39
C ALA A 19 -1.46 19.46 9.30
N ARG A 20 -2.65 18.88 9.49
CA ARG A 20 -3.68 19.42 10.41
C ARG A 20 -3.26 19.45 11.87
N ARG A 21 -2.19 18.75 12.26
CA ARG A 21 -1.60 18.80 13.61
C ARG A 21 -0.51 19.87 13.72
N GLY A 22 -0.15 20.55 12.63
CA GLY A 22 1.00 21.45 12.58
C GLY A 22 2.34 20.75 12.35
N ASP A 23 2.33 19.47 11.95
CA ASP A 23 3.56 18.70 11.81
C ASP A 23 4.43 19.17 10.63
N CYS A 24 5.72 18.83 10.71
CA CYS A 24 6.73 19.13 9.68
C CYS A 24 6.89 17.92 8.74
N LEU A 25 6.67 18.14 7.46
CA LEU A 25 6.49 17.10 6.46
C LEU A 25 7.54 17.23 5.35
N VAL A 26 8.18 16.13 5.06
CA VAL A 26 8.93 15.94 3.82
C VAL A 26 8.18 14.90 3.00
N LEU A 27 7.73 15.33 1.83
CA LEU A 27 6.83 14.58 0.97
C LEU A 27 7.60 14.05 -0.23
N ALA A 28 7.55 12.73 -0.42
CA ALA A 28 8.30 12.05 -1.47
C ALA A 28 7.40 11.21 -2.38
N ALA A 29 7.62 11.35 -3.67
CA ALA A 29 7.01 10.63 -4.79
C ALA A 29 7.78 11.00 -6.07
N ARG A 30 7.54 10.28 -7.17
CA ARG A 30 8.23 10.53 -8.45
C ARG A 30 7.80 11.82 -9.15
N SER A 31 6.54 12.24 -8.99
CA SER A 31 5.98 13.42 -9.66
C SER A 31 6.21 14.69 -8.84
N ALA A 32 7.07 15.59 -9.31
CA ALA A 32 7.33 16.88 -8.67
C ALA A 32 6.06 17.75 -8.61
N ALA A 33 5.35 17.92 -9.73
CA ALA A 33 4.15 18.75 -9.79
C ALA A 33 3.05 18.30 -8.82
N ASP A 34 2.83 16.98 -8.68
CA ASP A 34 1.85 16.48 -7.71
C ASP A 34 2.33 16.69 -6.27
N LEU A 35 3.63 16.54 -6.00
CA LEU A 35 4.18 16.82 -4.67
C LEU A 35 4.04 18.29 -4.29
N ASP A 36 4.32 19.21 -5.19
CA ASP A 36 4.19 20.66 -4.94
C ASP A 36 2.75 21.01 -4.59
N SER A 37 1.79 20.44 -5.31
CA SER A 37 0.36 20.58 -5.01
C SER A 37 0.01 20.05 -3.61
N VAL A 38 0.54 18.89 -3.22
CA VAL A 38 0.32 18.32 -1.88
C VAL A 38 1.03 19.13 -0.79
N ALA A 39 2.24 19.63 -1.04
CA ALA A 39 2.98 20.47 -0.10
C ALA A 39 2.21 21.77 0.18
N ALA A 40 1.75 22.46 -0.88
CA ALA A 40 0.91 23.64 -0.76
C ALA A 40 -0.40 23.34 -0.01
N GLU A 41 -1.01 22.18 -0.24
CA GLU A 41 -2.18 21.73 0.51
C GLU A 41 -1.86 21.51 2.00
N CYS A 42 -0.77 20.84 2.33
CA CYS A 42 -0.33 20.61 3.70
C CYS A 42 -0.05 21.93 4.44
N ILE A 43 0.55 22.92 3.76
CA ILE A 43 0.78 24.26 4.32
C ILE A 43 -0.55 24.94 4.64
N ARG A 44 -1.52 24.93 3.70
CA ARG A 44 -2.87 25.48 3.94
C ARG A 44 -3.61 24.80 5.09
N LEU A 45 -3.30 23.53 5.38
CA LEU A 45 -3.89 22.78 6.49
C LEU A 45 -3.22 23.07 7.85
N GLY A 46 -2.20 23.92 7.90
CA GLY A 46 -1.51 24.36 9.11
C GLY A 46 -0.14 23.71 9.37
N GLY A 47 0.32 22.81 8.49
CA GLY A 47 1.62 22.16 8.62
C GLY A 47 2.75 22.93 7.96
N ARG A 48 3.98 22.41 8.11
CA ARG A 48 5.14 22.82 7.29
C ARG A 48 5.46 21.68 6.34
N ALA A 49 5.65 21.96 5.04
CA ALA A 49 5.89 20.89 4.07
C ALA A 49 6.96 21.26 3.04
N VAL A 50 7.83 20.30 2.71
CA VAL A 50 8.79 20.37 1.60
C VAL A 50 8.55 19.19 0.68
N ALA A 51 8.45 19.45 -0.62
CA ALA A 51 8.39 18.45 -1.66
C ALA A 51 9.81 18.03 -2.06
N VAL A 52 10.06 16.72 -2.09
CA VAL A 52 11.33 16.15 -2.54
C VAL A 52 11.00 15.05 -3.53
N PRO A 53 11.08 15.31 -4.85
CA PRO A 53 10.93 14.27 -5.86
C PRO A 53 11.91 13.13 -5.58
N THR A 54 11.40 11.91 -5.51
CA THR A 54 12.19 10.73 -5.14
C THR A 54 11.56 9.50 -5.75
N ASP A 55 12.34 8.77 -6.55
CA ASP A 55 12.08 7.36 -6.81
C ASP A 55 12.67 6.52 -5.69
N ILE A 56 11.81 5.79 -4.98
CA ILE A 56 12.28 4.98 -3.86
C ILE A 56 12.98 3.70 -4.30
N SER A 57 12.89 3.28 -5.56
CA SER A 57 13.69 2.16 -6.06
C SER A 57 15.17 2.53 -6.27
N ASP A 58 15.54 3.80 -6.10
CA ASP A 58 16.91 4.28 -6.17
C ASP A 58 17.42 4.61 -4.75
N GLU A 59 18.38 3.81 -4.26
CA GLU A 59 18.94 3.99 -2.92
C GLU A 59 19.57 5.37 -2.73
N ALA A 60 20.26 5.91 -3.74
CA ALA A 60 20.92 7.22 -3.64
C ALA A 60 19.89 8.34 -3.49
N GLN A 61 18.77 8.27 -4.23
CA GLN A 61 17.67 9.22 -4.07
C GLN A 61 17.02 9.13 -2.69
N VAL A 62 16.87 7.93 -2.12
CA VAL A 62 16.34 7.76 -0.76
C VAL A 62 17.29 8.33 0.31
N GLN A 63 18.60 8.20 0.11
CA GLN A 63 19.59 8.84 1.00
C GLN A 63 19.52 10.37 0.90
N ALA A 64 19.41 10.91 -0.32
CA ALA A 64 19.22 12.35 -0.55
C ALA A 64 17.93 12.86 0.11
N LEU A 65 16.83 12.08 0.05
CA LEU A 65 15.58 12.39 0.75
C LEU A 65 15.78 12.51 2.26
N ALA A 66 16.51 11.57 2.87
CA ALA A 66 16.80 11.61 4.30
C ALA A 66 17.67 12.82 4.67
N GLN A 67 18.66 13.16 3.84
CA GLN A 67 19.48 14.36 4.02
C GLN A 67 18.66 15.64 3.90
N ALA A 68 17.80 15.76 2.89
CA ALA A 68 16.90 16.89 2.71
C ALA A 68 15.95 17.04 3.92
N ALA A 69 15.45 15.95 4.47
CA ALA A 69 14.60 15.99 5.67
C ALA A 69 15.31 16.49 6.92
N VAL A 70 16.55 16.06 7.13
CA VAL A 70 17.39 16.57 8.22
C VAL A 70 17.79 18.02 7.95
N GLY A 71 18.11 18.40 6.72
CA GLY A 71 18.45 19.78 6.37
C GLY A 71 17.29 20.75 6.59
N ALA A 72 16.06 20.34 6.26
CA ALA A 72 14.87 21.19 6.40
C ALA A 72 14.38 21.33 7.86
N PHE A 73 14.44 20.25 8.65
CA PHE A 73 13.78 20.19 9.96
C PHE A 73 14.64 19.64 11.10
N GLY A 74 15.93 19.39 10.87
CA GLY A 74 16.93 18.96 11.86
C GLY A 74 16.89 17.47 12.23
N ARG A 75 15.76 16.78 12.06
CA ARG A 75 15.57 15.39 12.50
C ARG A 75 14.46 14.67 11.73
N ILE A 76 14.38 13.35 11.89
CA ILE A 76 13.29 12.53 11.35
C ILE A 76 12.64 11.72 12.48
N ASP A 77 11.51 12.18 13.02
CA ASP A 77 10.83 11.44 14.10
C ASP A 77 10.05 10.22 13.60
N VAL A 78 9.52 10.31 12.39
CA VAL A 78 8.63 9.31 11.80
C VAL A 78 8.93 9.21 10.31
N TRP A 79 9.05 7.98 9.82
CA TRP A 79 9.13 7.65 8.41
C TRP A 79 7.95 6.76 8.01
N VAL A 80 7.12 7.24 7.08
CA VAL A 80 5.97 6.49 6.55
C VAL A 80 6.29 6.03 5.14
N GLY A 81 6.48 4.72 4.99
CA GLY A 81 6.66 4.04 3.70
C GLY A 81 5.33 3.68 3.07
N ALA A 82 4.76 4.56 2.24
CA ALA A 82 3.47 4.33 1.58
C ALA A 82 3.54 4.27 0.05
N ALA A 83 4.70 4.49 -0.56
CA ALA A 83 4.91 4.30 -1.99
C ALA A 83 4.72 2.83 -2.38
N SER A 84 3.93 2.60 -3.43
CA SER A 84 3.68 1.29 -3.99
C SER A 84 3.15 1.43 -5.42
N VAL A 85 3.55 0.51 -6.31
CA VAL A 85 2.95 0.28 -7.62
C VAL A 85 2.25 -1.08 -7.65
N TYR A 86 1.40 -1.30 -8.65
CA TYR A 86 0.50 -2.46 -8.72
C TYR A 86 0.41 -2.97 -10.17
N SER A 87 0.17 -4.26 -10.35
CA SER A 87 -0.19 -4.83 -11.64
C SER A 87 -1.33 -5.84 -11.51
N TYR A 88 -2.08 -5.98 -12.59
CA TYR A 88 -3.05 -7.03 -12.85
C TYR A 88 -2.67 -7.81 -14.11
N GLY A 89 -2.71 -9.14 -14.05
CA GLY A 89 -2.37 -10.03 -15.14
C GLY A 89 -2.00 -11.41 -14.59
N THR A 90 -2.18 -12.47 -15.38
CA THR A 90 -1.62 -13.78 -14.99
C THR A 90 -0.09 -13.66 -14.87
N PHE A 91 0.55 -14.64 -14.25
CA PHE A 91 2.02 -14.65 -14.19
C PHE A 91 2.64 -14.69 -15.59
N GLU A 92 2.01 -15.41 -16.52
CA GLU A 92 2.48 -15.56 -17.91
C GLU A 92 2.25 -14.29 -18.73
N ASP A 93 1.13 -13.59 -18.51
CA ASP A 93 0.79 -12.36 -19.24
C ASP A 93 1.51 -11.12 -18.71
N THR A 94 1.96 -11.15 -17.46
CA THR A 94 2.64 -10.00 -16.84
C THR A 94 4.10 -9.96 -17.32
N PRO A 95 4.56 -8.88 -17.97
CA PRO A 95 5.93 -8.81 -18.46
C PRO A 95 6.97 -8.93 -17.31
N PRO A 96 8.09 -9.66 -17.51
CA PRO A 96 9.10 -9.86 -16.46
C PRO A 96 9.66 -8.56 -15.87
N GLU A 97 9.81 -7.52 -16.68
CA GLU A 97 10.26 -6.19 -16.26
C GLU A 97 9.26 -5.48 -15.34
N VAL A 98 7.95 -5.69 -15.54
CA VAL A 98 6.90 -5.19 -14.63
C VAL A 98 7.00 -5.92 -13.30
N PHE A 99 7.19 -7.23 -13.34
CA PHE A 99 7.36 -8.04 -12.13
C PHE A 99 8.55 -7.53 -11.32
N ARG A 100 9.72 -7.36 -11.96
CA ARG A 100 10.94 -6.84 -11.33
C ARG A 100 10.71 -5.46 -10.75
N GLN A 101 10.19 -4.51 -11.54
CA GLN A 101 10.01 -3.13 -11.09
C GLN A 101 9.05 -3.01 -9.90
N ILE A 102 8.04 -3.88 -9.82
CA ILE A 102 7.16 -3.94 -8.65
C ILE A 102 7.93 -4.37 -7.40
N LEU A 103 8.82 -5.36 -7.48
CA LEU A 103 9.70 -5.73 -6.35
C LEU A 103 10.66 -4.59 -6.00
N GLU A 104 11.28 -3.96 -7.00
CA GLU A 104 12.18 -2.81 -6.80
C GLU A 104 11.50 -1.69 -6.02
N THR A 105 10.27 -1.34 -6.39
CA THR A 105 9.55 -0.24 -5.73
C THR A 105 8.93 -0.66 -4.39
N ASN A 106 8.20 -1.78 -4.36
CA ASN A 106 7.37 -2.14 -3.23
C ASN A 106 8.13 -2.83 -2.10
N LEU A 107 9.25 -3.50 -2.41
CA LEU A 107 10.09 -4.21 -1.46
C LEU A 107 11.43 -3.51 -1.27
N PHE A 108 12.29 -3.47 -2.29
CA PHE A 108 13.64 -2.90 -2.15
C PHE A 108 13.60 -1.42 -1.79
N GLY A 109 12.68 -0.64 -2.36
CA GLY A 109 12.54 0.77 -1.98
C GLY A 109 12.08 0.99 -0.54
N GLN A 110 11.37 0.02 0.05
CA GLN A 110 11.04 0.03 1.48
C GLN A 110 12.25 -0.38 2.32
N VAL A 111 13.11 -1.28 1.82
CA VAL A 111 14.40 -1.62 2.44
C VAL A 111 15.32 -0.39 2.46
N TYR A 112 15.48 0.32 1.33
CA TYR A 112 16.28 1.55 1.27
C TYR A 112 15.72 2.63 2.22
N SER A 113 14.40 2.78 2.25
CA SER A 113 13.70 3.66 3.20
C SER A 113 14.02 3.29 4.65
N ALA A 114 13.96 2.01 4.99
CA ALA A 114 14.27 1.53 6.33
C ALA A 114 15.73 1.77 6.70
N ARG A 115 16.69 1.50 5.81
CA ARG A 115 18.12 1.79 6.04
C ARG A 115 18.36 3.27 6.34
N ALA A 116 17.81 4.15 5.51
CA ALA A 116 17.93 5.60 5.68
C ALA A 116 17.28 6.08 6.99
N ALA A 117 16.06 5.61 7.28
CA ALA A 117 15.35 5.96 8.51
C ALA A 117 16.07 5.47 9.77
N LEU A 118 16.47 4.20 9.82
CA LEU A 118 17.11 3.59 10.99
C LEU A 118 18.48 4.21 11.29
N ALA A 119 19.26 4.56 10.26
CA ALA A 119 20.51 5.28 10.45
C ALA A 119 20.27 6.62 11.20
N ARG A 120 19.24 7.37 10.82
CA ARG A 120 18.87 8.62 11.48
C ARG A 120 18.30 8.40 12.88
N PHE A 121 17.41 7.43 13.04
CA PHE A 121 16.80 7.11 14.34
C PHE A 121 17.85 6.71 15.37
N ARG A 122 18.86 5.90 14.98
CA ARG A 122 19.97 5.54 15.86
C ARG A 122 20.80 6.75 16.26
N ALA A 123 21.13 7.63 15.32
CA ALA A 123 21.93 8.83 15.59
C ALA A 123 21.21 9.84 16.50
N GLN A 124 19.89 9.95 16.39
CA GLN A 124 19.09 10.93 17.17
C GLN A 124 18.43 10.34 18.44
N GLY A 125 18.63 9.04 18.72
CA GLY A 125 18.11 8.37 19.91
C GLY A 125 16.67 7.84 19.83
N GLY A 126 16.04 7.84 18.66
CA GLY A 126 14.73 7.22 18.46
C GLY A 126 13.97 7.66 17.22
N GLY A 127 12.91 6.92 16.89
CA GLY A 127 12.00 7.22 15.79
C GLY A 127 11.05 6.06 15.46
N VAL A 128 10.04 6.34 14.64
CA VAL A 128 9.01 5.36 14.25
C VAL A 128 9.04 5.12 12.75
N LEU A 129 9.37 3.89 12.33
CA LEU A 129 9.25 3.43 10.96
C LEU A 129 7.88 2.79 10.77
N ILE A 130 7.07 3.30 9.85
CA ILE A 130 5.74 2.77 9.53
C ILE A 130 5.72 2.32 8.09
N LEU A 131 5.63 1.01 7.87
CA LEU A 131 5.58 0.40 6.53
C LEU A 131 4.13 0.06 6.18
N VAL A 132 3.65 0.55 5.02
CA VAL A 132 2.31 0.24 4.51
C VAL A 132 2.38 -1.04 3.68
N GLY A 133 2.02 -2.14 4.31
CA GLY A 133 1.81 -3.45 3.68
C GLY A 133 0.42 -3.55 3.06
N SER A 134 -0.17 -4.74 3.15
CA SER A 134 -1.54 -5.01 2.70
C SER A 134 -2.07 -6.25 3.41
N VAL A 135 -3.38 -6.50 3.37
CA VAL A 135 -3.90 -7.85 3.64
C VAL A 135 -3.28 -8.89 2.70
N TYR A 136 -2.84 -8.47 1.51
CA TYR A 136 -2.02 -9.28 0.59
C TYR A 136 -0.60 -9.57 1.09
N SER A 137 -0.23 -9.11 2.29
CA SER A 137 0.96 -9.61 2.99
C SER A 137 0.74 -10.99 3.62
N LYS A 138 -0.52 -11.44 3.71
CA LYS A 138 -0.92 -12.69 4.39
C LYS A 138 -1.92 -13.53 3.60
N LEU A 139 -2.38 -13.02 2.46
CA LEU A 139 -3.40 -13.62 1.60
C LEU A 139 -2.93 -13.59 0.15
N THR A 140 -3.35 -14.56 -0.65
CA THR A 140 -2.99 -14.67 -2.07
C THR A 140 -4.25 -14.58 -2.92
N THR A 141 -4.15 -13.97 -4.10
CA THR A 141 -5.19 -14.06 -5.12
C THR A 141 -4.55 -14.12 -6.49
N PRO A 142 -5.21 -14.74 -7.49
CA PRO A 142 -4.70 -14.71 -8.86
C PRO A 142 -4.66 -13.28 -9.39
N TYR A 143 -3.96 -13.15 -10.52
CA TYR A 143 -3.79 -11.91 -11.28
C TYR A 143 -2.90 -10.83 -10.67
N VAL A 144 -2.37 -11.01 -9.45
CA VAL A 144 -1.65 -9.94 -8.73
C VAL A 144 -0.33 -10.42 -8.14
N SER A 145 0.31 -11.41 -8.79
CA SER A 145 1.47 -12.13 -8.27
C SER A 145 2.67 -11.24 -7.90
N PRO A 146 3.07 -10.20 -8.68
CA PRO A 146 4.22 -9.39 -8.29
C PRO A 146 3.92 -8.55 -7.05
N TYR A 147 2.69 -8.02 -6.96
CA TYR A 147 2.26 -7.24 -5.80
C TYR A 147 2.21 -8.11 -4.54
N VAL A 148 1.56 -9.28 -4.61
CA VAL A 148 1.48 -10.21 -3.47
C VAL A 148 2.88 -10.63 -3.02
N ALA A 149 3.75 -11.04 -3.95
CA ALA A 149 5.14 -11.39 -3.62
C ALA A 149 5.86 -10.25 -2.89
N SER A 150 5.74 -9.01 -3.39
CA SER A 150 6.34 -7.84 -2.74
C SER A 150 5.80 -7.58 -1.33
N LYS A 151 4.50 -7.79 -1.09
CA LYS A 151 3.85 -7.49 0.20
C LYS A 151 4.06 -8.59 1.23
N PHE A 152 4.22 -9.85 0.82
CA PHE A 152 4.70 -10.93 1.69
C PHE A 152 6.15 -10.66 2.11
N GLY A 153 7.03 -10.38 1.14
CA GLY A 153 8.43 -10.03 1.41
C GLY A 153 8.58 -8.84 2.37
N LEU A 154 7.78 -7.79 2.17
CA LEU A 154 7.78 -6.60 3.03
C LEU A 154 7.37 -6.92 4.48
N LEU A 155 6.40 -7.82 4.68
CA LEU A 155 5.96 -8.20 6.02
C LEU A 155 7.04 -9.03 6.73
N GLY A 156 7.61 -10.03 6.05
CA GLY A 156 8.72 -10.82 6.59
C GLY A 156 9.92 -9.93 6.95
N PHE A 157 10.30 -9.02 6.06
CA PHE A 157 11.33 -8.02 6.32
C PHE A 157 11.05 -7.18 7.57
N ALA A 158 9.82 -6.66 7.70
CA ALA A 158 9.44 -5.85 8.86
C ALA A 158 9.43 -6.66 10.18
N GLU A 159 9.08 -7.94 10.12
CA GLU A 159 9.13 -8.84 11.27
C GLU A 159 10.57 -9.10 11.73
N VAL A 160 11.48 -9.37 10.79
CA VAL A 160 12.92 -9.53 11.08
C VAL A 160 13.48 -8.24 11.71
N LEU A 161 13.21 -7.07 11.11
CA LEU A 161 13.66 -5.80 11.69
C LEU A 161 13.16 -5.58 13.13
N ARG A 162 11.91 -5.97 13.44
CA ARG A 162 11.40 -5.87 14.81
C ARG A 162 12.15 -6.78 15.77
N GLN A 163 12.52 -7.99 15.34
CA GLN A 163 13.28 -8.92 16.16
C GLN A 163 14.69 -8.38 16.44
N GLU A 164 15.37 -7.90 15.39
CA GLU A 164 16.71 -7.29 15.52
C GLU A 164 16.72 -6.03 16.41
N LEU A 165 15.62 -5.26 16.40
CA LEU A 165 15.48 -4.03 17.16
C LEU A 165 14.83 -4.21 18.54
N HIS A 166 14.47 -5.42 18.96
CA HIS A 166 13.71 -5.67 20.19
C HIS A 166 14.36 -5.04 21.45
N GLY A 167 15.69 -5.01 21.53
CA GLY A 167 16.45 -4.38 22.63
C GLY A 167 16.80 -2.91 22.42
N THR A 168 16.51 -2.33 21.25
CA THR A 168 16.89 -0.94 20.93
C THR A 168 15.82 0.03 21.42
N LYS A 169 16.08 0.71 22.54
CA LYS A 169 15.16 1.71 23.11
C LYS A 169 14.92 2.86 22.12
N GLY A 170 13.69 3.35 22.08
CA GLY A 170 13.30 4.54 21.31
C GLY A 170 13.05 4.32 19.82
N ILE A 171 13.37 3.15 19.25
CA ILE A 171 13.11 2.84 17.84
C ILE A 171 11.95 1.86 17.74
N SER A 172 10.99 2.14 16.87
CA SER A 172 9.85 1.25 16.63
C SER A 172 9.64 1.00 15.14
N VAL A 173 9.33 -0.24 14.79
CA VAL A 173 8.94 -0.64 13.43
C VAL A 173 7.49 -1.14 13.47
N CYS A 174 6.63 -0.49 12.69
CA CYS A 174 5.21 -0.75 12.61
C CYS A 174 4.82 -1.16 11.19
N THR A 175 3.90 -2.10 11.06
CA THR A 175 3.24 -2.44 9.80
C THR A 175 1.76 -2.08 9.85
N VAL A 176 1.29 -1.41 8.80
CA VAL A 176 -0.15 -1.22 8.57
C VAL A 176 -0.54 -2.12 7.42
N LEU A 177 -1.59 -2.93 7.60
CA LEU A 177 -2.11 -3.85 6.59
C LEU A 177 -3.52 -3.41 6.16
N PRO A 178 -3.65 -2.50 5.19
CA PRO A 178 -4.93 -2.13 4.63
C PRO A 178 -5.56 -3.28 3.84
N SER A 179 -6.88 -3.40 3.95
CA SER A 179 -7.69 -4.19 3.00
C SER A 179 -7.92 -3.41 1.70
N THR A 180 -9.02 -3.66 0.98
CA THR A 180 -9.38 -2.86 -0.20
C THR A 180 -9.70 -1.42 0.19
N ILE A 181 -8.91 -0.47 -0.28
CA ILE A 181 -9.06 0.97 0.02
C ILE A 181 -9.38 1.75 -1.25
N ASP A 182 -10.30 2.71 -1.16
CA ASP A 182 -10.64 3.65 -2.22
C ASP A 182 -9.48 4.61 -2.48
N THR A 183 -8.53 4.21 -3.32
CA THR A 183 -7.42 5.03 -3.80
C THR A 183 -7.32 4.93 -5.33
N PRO A 184 -6.57 5.85 -5.97
CA PRO A 184 -6.28 5.76 -7.40
C PRO A 184 -5.40 4.56 -7.82
N ILE A 185 -4.94 3.70 -6.89
CA ILE A 185 -3.97 2.64 -7.20
C ILE A 185 -4.47 1.66 -8.26
N TYR A 186 -5.79 1.43 -8.33
CA TYR A 186 -6.42 0.55 -9.32
C TYR A 186 -6.39 1.15 -10.72
N GLN A 187 -6.65 2.46 -10.84
CA GLN A 187 -6.55 3.19 -12.10
C GLN A 187 -5.11 3.32 -12.59
N HIS A 188 -4.15 3.36 -11.65
CA HIS A 188 -2.74 3.52 -11.94
C HIS A 188 -1.99 2.19 -12.10
N ALA A 189 -2.68 1.06 -11.93
CA ALA A 189 -2.08 -0.26 -12.02
C ALA A 189 -1.69 -0.57 -13.47
N ALA A 190 -0.59 -1.28 -13.66
CA ALA A 190 -0.39 -1.99 -14.92
C ALA A 190 -1.51 -3.03 -15.08
N ASN A 191 -1.98 -3.22 -16.30
CA ASN A 191 -3.08 -4.12 -16.57
C ASN A 191 -2.82 -4.90 -17.85
N TYR A 192 -2.67 -6.21 -17.70
CA TYR A 192 -2.44 -7.21 -18.75
C TYR A 192 -3.53 -8.27 -18.75
N THR A 193 -4.66 -8.04 -18.07
CA THR A 193 -5.79 -8.99 -18.00
C THR A 193 -6.70 -8.94 -19.23
N GLY A 194 -6.54 -7.91 -20.07
CA GLY A 194 -7.46 -7.62 -21.17
C GLY A 194 -8.82 -7.08 -20.75
N GLN A 195 -9.09 -6.91 -19.45
CA GLN A 195 -10.36 -6.44 -18.91
C GLN A 195 -10.19 -5.27 -17.95
N TRP A 196 -11.24 -4.48 -17.77
CA TRP A 196 -11.25 -3.44 -16.75
C TRP A 196 -11.23 -4.05 -15.34
N VAL A 197 -10.44 -3.44 -14.45
CA VAL A 197 -10.23 -3.95 -13.09
C VAL A 197 -10.98 -3.12 -12.06
N HIS A 198 -11.66 -3.80 -11.15
CA HIS A 198 -12.40 -3.23 -10.04
C HIS A 198 -11.81 -3.68 -8.68
N PRO A 199 -11.82 -2.78 -7.68
CA PRO A 199 -11.47 -3.15 -6.31
C PRO A 199 -12.52 -4.07 -5.70
N LEU A 200 -12.07 -5.07 -4.92
CA LEU A 200 -12.97 -6.01 -4.25
C LEU A 200 -13.79 -5.34 -3.15
N PRO A 201 -15.14 -5.44 -3.17
CA PRO A 201 -15.96 -4.94 -2.08
C PRO A 201 -15.72 -5.74 -0.79
N PRO A 202 -15.88 -5.13 0.40
CA PRO A 202 -16.18 -3.72 0.65
C PRO A 202 -14.94 -2.84 0.53
N VAL A 203 -15.11 -1.68 -0.12
CA VAL A 203 -14.05 -0.68 -0.27
C VAL A 203 -14.12 0.35 0.86
N ALA A 204 -13.03 0.47 1.63
CA ALA A 204 -12.91 1.42 2.73
C ALA A 204 -12.27 2.75 2.29
N GLY A 205 -12.59 3.84 2.99
CA GLY A 205 -11.96 5.13 2.69
C GLY A 205 -10.49 5.20 3.18
N PRO A 206 -9.59 5.88 2.44
CA PRO A 206 -8.16 6.00 2.78
C PRO A 206 -7.94 6.71 4.12
N GLY A 207 -8.91 7.53 4.54
CA GLY A 207 -8.90 8.16 5.85
C GLY A 207 -8.86 7.19 7.04
N ARG A 208 -9.36 5.94 6.88
CA ARG A 208 -9.26 4.91 7.92
C ARG A 208 -7.80 4.49 8.15
N VAL A 209 -7.07 4.26 7.07
CA VAL A 209 -5.65 3.88 7.10
C VAL A 209 -4.81 5.03 7.63
N ALA A 210 -5.02 6.23 7.09
CA ALA A 210 -4.28 7.42 7.51
C ALA A 210 -4.48 7.75 9.00
N ARG A 211 -5.68 7.58 9.57
CA ARG A 211 -5.88 7.67 11.03
C ARG A 211 -5.05 6.64 11.79
N ARG A 212 -4.92 5.43 11.25
CA ARG A 212 -4.13 4.37 11.89
C ARG A 212 -2.63 4.66 11.83
N ILE A 213 -2.14 5.18 10.72
CA ILE A 213 -0.75 5.66 10.55
C ILE A 213 -0.44 6.74 11.61
N VAL A 214 -1.28 7.77 11.73
CA VAL A 214 -1.10 8.83 12.74
C VAL A 214 -1.06 8.24 14.16
N ARG A 215 -1.98 7.34 14.50
CA ARG A 215 -1.98 6.68 15.81
C ARG A 215 -0.72 5.83 16.06
N LEU A 216 -0.12 5.23 15.04
CA LEU A 216 1.10 4.45 15.18
C LEU A 216 2.33 5.34 15.37
N ALA A 217 2.34 6.53 14.76
CA ALA A 217 3.36 7.54 15.01
C ALA A 217 3.37 7.96 16.49
N ASP A 218 2.20 8.13 17.11
CA ASP A 218 2.10 8.52 18.52
C ASP A 218 2.23 7.34 19.50
N ARG A 219 1.68 6.17 19.13
CA ARG A 219 1.63 4.96 19.95
C ARG A 219 1.99 3.75 19.11
N PRO A 220 3.30 3.48 18.94
CA PRO A 220 3.78 2.39 18.10
C PRO A 220 3.20 1.05 18.51
N ARG A 221 2.83 0.25 17.50
CA ARG A 221 2.46 -1.17 17.66
C ARG A 221 3.04 -1.93 16.48
N ALA A 222 3.42 -3.19 16.72
CA ALA A 222 4.01 -4.03 15.68
C ALA A 222 3.13 -4.08 14.43
N GLU A 223 1.84 -4.40 14.57
CA GLU A 223 0.94 -4.55 13.43
C GLU A 223 -0.42 -3.87 13.64
N ALA A 224 -0.97 -3.35 12.54
CA ALA A 224 -2.30 -2.77 12.47
C ALA A 224 -3.04 -3.15 11.19
N VAL A 225 -3.99 -4.09 11.29
CA VAL A 225 -4.90 -4.44 10.18
C VAL A 225 -6.03 -3.41 10.08
N VAL A 226 -6.33 -2.92 8.86
CA VAL A 226 -7.41 -1.96 8.59
C VAL A 226 -8.40 -2.56 7.59
N GLY A 227 -9.51 -3.09 8.10
CA GLY A 227 -10.58 -3.73 7.33
C GLY A 227 -11.07 -5.00 8.03
N GLN A 228 -12.31 -5.01 8.53
CA GLN A 228 -12.81 -6.11 9.36
C GLN A 228 -13.14 -7.38 8.55
N LEU A 229 -13.73 -7.23 7.36
CA LEU A 229 -14.11 -8.39 6.54
C LEU A 229 -12.88 -9.12 6.01
N GLN A 230 -11.92 -8.43 5.40
CA GLN A 230 -10.74 -9.12 4.86
C GLN A 230 -9.84 -9.70 5.96
N ARG A 231 -9.93 -9.18 7.20
CA ARG A 231 -9.29 -9.82 8.36
C ARG A 231 -9.89 -11.19 8.67
N SER A 232 -11.17 -11.45 8.38
CA SER A 232 -11.79 -12.76 8.59
C SER A 232 -11.34 -13.82 7.58
N PHE A 233 -10.72 -13.43 6.46
CA PHE A 233 -10.13 -14.38 5.50
C PHE A 233 -8.76 -14.91 5.94
N LEU A 234 -8.07 -14.22 6.85
CA LEU A 234 -6.77 -14.68 7.37
C LEU A 234 -6.81 -16.10 7.98
N PRO A 235 -7.74 -16.43 8.90
CA PRO A 235 -7.84 -17.79 9.42
C PRO A 235 -8.28 -18.80 8.34
N TRP A 236 -9.05 -18.39 7.34
CA TRP A 236 -9.46 -19.29 6.25
C TRP A 236 -8.27 -19.72 5.40
N HIS A 237 -7.41 -18.78 4.99
CA HIS A 237 -6.20 -19.09 4.25
C HIS A 237 -5.24 -19.97 5.08
N ALA A 238 -5.14 -19.74 6.39
CA ALA A 238 -4.28 -20.53 7.27
C ALA A 238 -4.82 -21.94 7.57
N LEU A 239 -6.14 -22.11 7.75
CA LEU A 239 -6.75 -23.35 8.22
C LEU A 239 -7.29 -24.22 7.08
N LEU A 240 -7.69 -23.61 5.95
CA LEU A 240 -8.35 -24.28 4.83
C LEU A 240 -7.74 -23.83 3.47
N PRO A 241 -6.42 -23.93 3.26
CA PRO A 241 -5.75 -23.39 2.07
C PRO A 241 -6.32 -23.94 0.76
N GLN A 242 -6.60 -25.25 0.69
CA GLN A 242 -7.17 -25.88 -0.51
C GLN A 242 -8.56 -25.33 -0.89
N LEU A 243 -9.39 -25.00 0.10
CA LEU A 243 -10.70 -24.41 -0.14
C LEU A 243 -10.55 -22.96 -0.59
N TYR A 244 -9.64 -22.22 0.06
CA TYR A 244 -9.33 -20.84 -0.30
C TYR A 244 -8.88 -20.76 -1.77
N ASP A 245 -7.92 -21.60 -2.17
CA ASP A 245 -7.35 -21.61 -3.52
C ASP A 245 -8.39 -21.95 -4.59
N ARG A 246 -9.36 -22.83 -4.29
CA ARG A 246 -10.47 -23.15 -5.21
C ARG A 246 -11.50 -22.03 -5.33
N CYS A 247 -11.73 -21.29 -4.25
CA CYS A 247 -12.75 -20.24 -4.21
C CYS A 247 -12.27 -18.90 -4.77
N MET A 248 -10.98 -18.60 -4.66
CA MET A 248 -10.47 -17.27 -4.99
C MET A 248 -10.50 -16.92 -6.49
N PRO A 249 -10.11 -17.81 -7.43
CA PRO A 249 -10.17 -17.51 -8.86
C PRO A 249 -11.56 -17.12 -9.38
N PRO A 250 -12.63 -17.93 -9.19
CA PRO A 250 -13.95 -17.53 -9.67
C PRO A 250 -14.46 -16.28 -8.97
N LEU A 251 -14.05 -16.00 -7.73
CA LEU A 251 -14.39 -14.76 -7.04
C LEU A 251 -13.71 -13.54 -7.66
N MET A 252 -12.44 -13.65 -8.09
CA MET A 252 -11.72 -12.57 -8.76
C MET A 252 -12.32 -12.29 -10.14
N ASP A 253 -12.55 -13.32 -10.95
CA ASP A 253 -13.21 -13.19 -12.25
C ASP A 253 -14.59 -12.56 -12.08
N ALA A 254 -15.33 -13.04 -11.09
CA ALA A 254 -16.65 -12.55 -10.83
C ALA A 254 -16.69 -11.27 -10.00
N LEU A 255 -15.63 -10.55 -9.64
CA LEU A 255 -15.79 -9.28 -8.89
C LEU A 255 -14.76 -8.22 -9.25
N ALA A 256 -13.53 -8.63 -9.53
CA ALA A 256 -12.42 -7.74 -9.88
C ALA A 256 -12.28 -7.58 -11.40
N LEU A 257 -12.39 -8.65 -12.18
CA LEU A 257 -12.24 -8.60 -13.64
C LEU A 257 -13.63 -8.50 -14.29
N ARG A 258 -14.14 -7.28 -14.40
CA ARG A 258 -15.48 -7.03 -14.95
C ARG A 258 -15.44 -5.77 -15.79
N GLY A 259 -16.17 -5.77 -16.89
CA GLY A 259 -16.29 -4.60 -17.78
C GLY A 259 -15.78 -4.89 -19.19
N GLY A 260 -15.64 -3.83 -19.98
CA GLY A 260 -15.18 -3.92 -21.36
C GLY A 260 -13.72 -4.31 -21.48
N ALA A 261 -13.33 -4.71 -22.70
CA ALA A 261 -11.94 -5.00 -23.03
C ALA A 261 -11.09 -3.72 -22.93
N VAL A 262 -9.87 -3.87 -22.41
CA VAL A 262 -8.92 -2.75 -22.24
C VAL A 262 -7.57 -3.19 -22.82
N PRO A 263 -6.89 -2.34 -23.62
CA PRO A 263 -5.56 -2.68 -24.11
C PRO A 263 -4.56 -2.82 -22.96
N PRO A 264 -3.53 -3.66 -23.12
CA PRO A 264 -2.46 -3.77 -22.13
C PRO A 264 -1.80 -2.42 -21.84
N THR A 265 -1.48 -2.16 -20.57
CA THR A 265 -0.81 -0.93 -20.15
C THR A 265 0.13 -1.19 -18.99
N ALA A 266 1.28 -0.51 -18.97
CA ALA A 266 2.20 -0.51 -17.83
C ALA A 266 1.73 0.38 -16.67
N GLY A 267 0.61 1.11 -16.85
CA GLY A 267 0.09 2.06 -15.87
C GLY A 267 1.18 3.02 -15.39
N THR A 268 1.36 3.10 -14.07
CA THR A 268 2.39 3.94 -13.45
C THR A 268 3.62 3.16 -12.97
N VAL A 269 3.80 1.90 -13.38
CA VAL A 269 4.90 1.06 -12.87
C VAL A 269 6.25 1.71 -13.14
N PHE A 270 6.52 2.12 -14.38
CA PHE A 270 7.79 2.72 -14.77
C PHE A 270 7.84 4.24 -14.63
N ALA A 271 6.74 4.94 -14.95
CA ALA A 271 6.69 6.40 -14.97
C ALA A 271 5.45 6.93 -14.23
N PRO A 272 5.54 8.11 -13.58
CA PRO A 272 4.37 8.75 -13.02
C PRO A 272 3.42 9.26 -14.12
N GLN A 273 2.12 9.26 -13.84
CA GLN A 273 1.12 9.91 -14.68
C GLN A 273 0.69 11.23 -14.04
N ALA A 274 0.93 12.34 -14.74
CA ALA A 274 0.61 13.68 -14.25
C ALA A 274 -0.91 13.93 -14.17
N GLY A 275 -1.35 14.67 -13.15
CA GLY A 275 -2.74 15.19 -13.07
C GLY A 275 -3.82 14.20 -12.60
N ALA A 276 -3.51 12.91 -12.46
CA ALA A 276 -4.45 11.87 -12.02
C ALA A 276 -4.42 11.59 -10.50
N ASN A 277 -3.61 12.33 -9.73
CA ASN A 277 -3.30 11.98 -8.34
C ASN A 277 -4.27 12.62 -7.33
N GLY A 278 -5.23 11.83 -6.85
CA GLY A 278 -6.16 12.18 -5.77
C GLY A 278 -5.95 11.39 -4.47
N VAL A 279 -6.68 11.75 -3.42
CA VAL A 279 -6.77 10.92 -2.19
C VAL A 279 -7.63 9.68 -2.42
N THR A 280 -8.73 9.81 -3.15
CA THR A 280 -9.69 8.73 -3.43
C THR A 280 -9.69 8.36 -4.90
N GLY A 281 -9.99 7.11 -5.22
CA GLY A 281 -10.20 6.64 -6.60
C GLY A 281 -11.65 6.70 -7.07
N GLY A 282 -12.59 7.15 -6.22
CA GLY A 282 -14.02 7.23 -6.58
C GLY A 282 -14.78 5.92 -6.41
N TRP A 283 -14.17 4.89 -5.80
CA TRP A 283 -14.71 3.54 -5.73
C TRP A 283 -15.83 3.34 -4.70
N ARG A 284 -16.05 4.32 -3.81
CA ARG A 284 -17.10 4.23 -2.77
C ARG A 284 -18.50 4.63 -3.25
N ALA A 285 -18.63 5.32 -4.38
CA ALA A 285 -19.86 5.96 -4.81
C ALA A 285 -20.96 4.98 -5.29
N GLY A 286 -20.66 3.71 -5.57
CA GLY A 286 -21.61 2.71 -6.08
C GLY A 286 -22.51 2.02 -5.04
N ARG A 287 -22.64 2.57 -3.83
CA ARG A 287 -23.07 1.86 -2.61
C ARG A 287 -24.52 1.38 -2.50
N ARG A 288 -25.39 1.57 -3.50
CA ARG A 288 -26.83 1.23 -3.35
C ARG A 288 -27.25 -0.18 -3.79
N ARG A 289 -26.41 -1.01 -4.43
CA ARG A 289 -26.88 -2.29 -4.99
C ARG A 289 -26.21 -3.58 -4.52
N LEU A 290 -25.08 -3.55 -3.80
CA LEU A 290 -24.29 -4.76 -3.52
C LEU A 290 -24.35 -5.29 -2.07
N LEU A 291 -25.10 -4.64 -1.17
CA LEU A 291 -25.29 -5.16 0.19
C LEU A 291 -26.05 -6.49 0.26
N ALA A 292 -26.60 -6.98 -0.87
CA ALA A 292 -27.32 -8.24 -0.94
C ALA A 292 -26.45 -9.49 -1.18
N LEU A 293 -25.14 -9.35 -1.49
CA LEU A 293 -24.28 -10.52 -1.78
C LEU A 293 -23.40 -10.98 -0.62
N ALA A 294 -23.50 -10.32 0.54
CA ALA A 294 -22.79 -10.73 1.76
C ALA A 294 -23.59 -11.75 2.57
N ALA A 295 -23.99 -12.86 1.95
CA ALA A 295 -24.45 -14.08 2.62
C ALA A 295 -24.61 -15.21 1.61
N VAL A 296 -23.51 -15.79 1.11
CA VAL A 296 -23.55 -17.19 0.66
C VAL A 296 -22.28 -17.88 1.16
N PRO A 297 -22.38 -18.85 2.09
CA PRO A 297 -21.31 -19.82 2.23
C PRO A 297 -21.35 -20.67 0.95
N ALA A 298 -20.44 -20.42 0.02
CA ALA A 298 -20.26 -21.27 -1.17
C ALA A 298 -19.58 -22.60 -0.79
N VAL A 299 -20.10 -23.28 0.23
CA VAL A 299 -19.70 -24.63 0.65
C VAL A 299 -20.67 -25.69 0.08
N GLY A 300 -21.83 -25.30 -0.46
CA GLY A 300 -22.85 -26.25 -0.93
C GLY A 300 -22.82 -26.66 -2.41
N ALA A 301 -22.19 -25.90 -3.32
CA ALA A 301 -22.39 -26.09 -4.76
C ALA A 301 -21.29 -26.93 -5.46
N VAL A 302 -20.10 -27.04 -4.87
CA VAL A 302 -18.98 -27.81 -5.48
C VAL A 302 -19.09 -29.32 -5.21
N LEU A 303 -19.84 -29.74 -4.18
CA LEU A 303 -20.00 -31.16 -3.82
C LEU A 303 -21.06 -31.92 -4.63
N ARG A 304 -21.85 -31.27 -5.51
CA ARG A 304 -22.90 -31.94 -6.30
C ARG A 304 -22.48 -32.39 -7.70
N ARG A 305 -21.27 -32.08 -8.16
CA ARG A 305 -20.81 -32.45 -9.53
C ARG A 305 -19.90 -33.68 -9.58
N HIS A 306 -19.59 -34.31 -8.46
CA HIS A 306 -18.74 -35.52 -8.41
C HIS A 306 -19.42 -36.77 -7.87
N TRP A 307 -20.73 -36.73 -7.64
CA TRP A 307 -21.50 -37.92 -7.23
C TRP A 307 -22.80 -37.99 -8.02
N ARG A 308 -22.75 -38.69 -9.16
CA ARG A 308 -23.84 -39.55 -9.66
C ARG A 308 -23.19 -40.78 -10.32
N PRO A 309 -23.79 -41.96 -10.13
CA PRO A 309 -23.13 -43.27 -10.15
C PRO A 309 -22.59 -43.68 -11.51
#